data_AF-A0A7C7V6A5-F1
#
_entry.id   AF-A0A7C7V6A5-F1
#
_cell.length_a   1.000
_cell.length_b   1.000
_cell.length_c   1.000
_cell.angle_alpha   90.00
_cell.angle_beta   90.00
_cell.angle_gamma   90.00
#
_symmetry.space_group_name_H-M   'P 1'
#
loop_
_entity.id
_entity.type
_entity.pdbx_description
1 polymer ?
#
loop_
_entity_poly.entity_id
_entity_poly.type
_entity_poly.pdbx_seq_one_letter_code
_entity_poly.pdbx_strand_id
1 'polypeptide(L)'
;MEELARVSFSPRLVELARWDEALYADAAGRFPEALVMLRLPYGDLRTLEAAYQAGVRVFHLVADYHGHLPDGRFVMEGIREAHTFFVERAIRDTVTLLGSGGVIAAEHVPKAIILGLDAVLLDTPVLVALQARFDGEFRRPTDGYRLPRRLPEDWGVQRLKNLAASWRDQLLEVLGAMGLRDVRRLRGEIGRAMFQHDLEREAFGEIEGFPNGGSPTQAQEPVAMEVQR
;
A
#
# COMPACT_ATOMS: atom_id res chain seq x y z
N MET A 1 -28.74 -0.04 2.25
CA MET A 1 -29.95 0.72 1.92
C MET A 1 -30.30 1.73 3.02
N GLU A 2 -30.62 1.32 4.26
CA GLU A 2 -31.04 2.25 5.32
C GLU A 2 -29.92 3.18 5.85
N GLU A 3 -28.65 2.76 5.75
CA GLU A 3 -27.51 3.54 6.25
C GLU A 3 -27.22 4.79 5.41
N LEU A 4 -27.25 4.68 4.07
CA LEU A 4 -27.03 5.83 3.17
C LEU A 4 -28.17 6.85 3.29
N ALA A 5 -29.39 6.41 3.62
CA ALA A 5 -30.54 7.27 3.85
C ALA A 5 -30.33 8.29 4.98
N ARG A 6 -29.51 7.93 5.99
CA ARG A 6 -29.23 8.76 7.17
C ARG A 6 -28.19 9.86 6.89
N VAL A 7 -27.50 9.80 5.76
CA VAL A 7 -26.52 10.81 5.38
C VAL A 7 -27.25 12.06 4.86
N SER A 8 -27.21 13.13 5.66
CA SER A 8 -27.91 14.41 5.41
C SER A 8 -27.09 15.43 4.63
N PHE A 9 -25.86 15.08 4.24
CA PHE A 9 -24.96 15.93 3.48
C PHE A 9 -24.51 15.23 2.20
N SER A 10 -23.90 15.98 1.27
CA SER A 10 -23.31 15.41 0.06
C SER A 10 -21.82 15.13 0.30
N PRO A 11 -21.42 13.87 0.59
CA PRO A 11 -20.02 13.53 0.79
C PRO A 11 -19.21 13.76 -0.49
N ARG A 12 -17.93 14.09 -0.33
CA ARG A 12 -16.96 14.12 -1.44
C ARG A 12 -16.33 12.75 -1.69
N LEU A 13 -16.35 11.88 -0.68
CA LEU A 13 -15.80 10.53 -0.72
C LEU A 13 -16.68 9.61 0.12
N VAL A 14 -16.96 8.42 -0.41
CA VAL A 14 -17.65 7.32 0.27
C VAL A 14 -16.74 6.10 0.19
N GLU A 15 -16.40 5.53 1.34
CA GLU A 15 -15.65 4.27 1.40
C GLU A 15 -16.61 3.12 1.71
N LEU A 16 -16.67 2.13 0.83
CA LEU A 16 -17.35 0.87 1.08
C LEU A 16 -16.43 -0.03 1.91
N ALA A 17 -16.83 -0.38 3.12
CA ALA A 17 -16.03 -1.20 4.04
C ALA A 17 -15.83 -2.65 3.58
N ARG A 18 -16.66 -3.12 2.64
CA ARG A 18 -16.61 -4.42 1.98
C ARG A 18 -17.31 -4.32 0.63
N TRP A 19 -17.08 -5.29 -0.25
CA TRP A 19 -17.75 -5.32 -1.54
C TRP A 19 -19.24 -5.67 -1.39
N ASP A 20 -20.08 -4.82 -1.95
CA ASP A 20 -21.52 -4.98 -2.08
C ASP A 20 -21.95 -4.14 -3.30
N GLU A 21 -22.27 -4.83 -4.39
CA GLU A 21 -22.57 -4.18 -5.68
C GLU A 21 -23.84 -3.31 -5.61
N ALA A 22 -24.85 -3.75 -4.86
CA ALA A 22 -26.08 -2.99 -4.68
C ALA A 22 -25.82 -1.71 -3.87
N LEU A 23 -24.98 -1.80 -2.83
CA LEU A 23 -24.57 -0.64 -2.04
C LEU A 23 -23.71 0.33 -2.86
N TYR A 24 -22.83 -0.18 -3.73
CA TYR A 24 -22.06 0.65 -4.66
C TYR A 24 -22.99 1.42 -5.61
N ALA A 25 -23.94 0.73 -6.25
CA ALA A 25 -24.89 1.36 -7.16
C ALA A 25 -25.75 2.43 -6.46
N ASP A 26 -26.21 2.17 -5.23
CA ASP A 26 -26.98 3.12 -4.43
C ASP A 26 -26.13 4.35 -4.04
N ALA A 27 -24.88 4.14 -3.59
CA ALA A 27 -23.96 5.23 -3.25
C ALA A 27 -23.62 6.11 -4.47
N ALA A 28 -23.30 5.49 -5.61
CA ALA A 28 -22.97 6.18 -6.85
C ALA A 28 -24.18 6.93 -7.42
N GLY A 29 -25.38 6.35 -7.33
CA GLY A 29 -26.62 6.98 -7.78
C GLY A 29 -27.06 8.14 -6.89
N ARG A 30 -26.95 7.99 -5.57
CA ARG A 30 -27.34 9.02 -4.60
C ARG A 30 -26.35 10.19 -4.56
N PHE A 31 -25.06 9.91 -4.72
CA PHE A 31 -23.99 10.89 -4.62
C PHE A 31 -23.12 10.89 -5.89
N PRO A 32 -23.64 11.40 -7.03
CA PRO A 32 -22.93 11.34 -8.32
C PRO A 32 -21.61 12.13 -8.33
N GLU A 33 -21.48 13.13 -7.46
CA GLU A 33 -20.26 13.95 -7.31
C GLU A 33 -19.25 13.36 -6.30
N ALA A 34 -19.61 12.26 -5.62
CA ALA A 34 -18.74 11.62 -4.64
C ALA A 34 -17.83 10.59 -5.30
N LEU A 35 -16.58 10.55 -4.84
CA LEU A 35 -15.70 9.42 -5.14
C LEU A 35 -16.13 8.22 -4.29
N VAL A 36 -16.65 7.17 -4.93
CA VAL A 36 -16.97 5.91 -4.25
C VAL A 36 -15.77 4.97 -4.38
N MET A 37 -15.13 4.66 -3.26
CA MET A 37 -13.98 3.77 -3.18
C MET A 37 -14.30 2.48 -2.44
N LEU A 38 -13.60 1.40 -2.77
CA LEU A 38 -13.74 0.11 -2.09
C LEU A 38 -12.55 -0.16 -1.18
N ARG A 39 -12.83 -0.46 0.09
CA ARG A 39 -11.85 -1.02 1.03
C ARG A 39 -11.87 -2.54 0.98
N LEU A 40 -10.70 -3.15 0.81
CA LEU A 40 -10.52 -4.59 0.75
C LEU A 40 -9.12 -4.99 1.24
N PRO A 41 -8.93 -6.21 1.77
CA PRO A 41 -7.59 -6.69 2.10
C PRO A 41 -6.73 -6.84 0.83
N TYR A 42 -5.42 -6.63 0.95
CA TYR A 42 -4.49 -7.08 -0.08
C TYR A 42 -4.64 -8.60 -0.31
N GLY A 43 -4.40 -9.06 -1.54
CA GLY A 43 -4.55 -10.48 -1.91
C GLY A 43 -5.91 -10.86 -2.49
N ASP A 44 -6.96 -10.06 -2.27
CA ASP A 44 -8.31 -10.38 -2.79
C ASP A 44 -8.53 -9.88 -4.23
N LEU A 45 -7.76 -10.45 -5.17
CA LEU A 45 -7.84 -10.09 -6.59
C LEU A 45 -9.21 -10.39 -7.22
N ARG A 46 -9.94 -11.39 -6.71
CA ARG A 46 -11.28 -11.72 -7.22
C ARG A 46 -12.28 -10.61 -6.93
N THR A 47 -12.31 -10.14 -5.69
CA THR A 47 -13.18 -9.01 -5.31
C THR A 47 -12.72 -7.72 -5.99
N LEU A 48 -11.41 -7.49 -6.09
CA LEU A 48 -10.82 -6.37 -6.81
C LEU A 48 -11.31 -6.32 -8.26
N GLU A 49 -11.26 -7.44 -8.98
CA GLU A 49 -11.71 -7.56 -10.37
C GLU A 49 -13.22 -7.34 -10.50
N ALA A 50 -14.02 -8.01 -9.68
CA ALA A 50 -15.48 -7.87 -9.70
C ALA A 50 -15.91 -6.40 -9.47
N ALA A 51 -15.32 -5.74 -8.49
CA ALA A 51 -15.59 -4.34 -8.18
C ALA A 51 -15.15 -3.40 -9.31
N TYR A 52 -14.00 -3.66 -9.93
CA TYR A 52 -13.55 -2.91 -11.11
C TYR A 52 -14.55 -3.01 -12.26
N GLN A 53 -15.03 -4.22 -12.57
CA GLN A 53 -16.01 -4.46 -13.64
C GLN A 53 -17.35 -3.75 -13.35
N ALA A 54 -17.75 -3.68 -12.09
CA ALA A 54 -18.95 -2.95 -11.67
C ALA A 54 -18.81 -1.42 -11.72
N GLY A 55 -17.60 -0.88 -11.91
CA GLY A 55 -17.36 0.56 -12.08
C GLY A 55 -16.46 1.21 -11.03
N VAL A 56 -16.01 0.48 -9.99
CA VAL A 56 -15.10 1.05 -8.99
C VAL A 56 -13.76 1.41 -9.63
N ARG A 57 -13.24 2.60 -9.30
CA ARG A 57 -11.96 3.11 -9.81
C ARG A 57 -10.96 3.48 -8.70
N VAL A 58 -11.38 3.49 -7.44
CA VAL A 58 -10.51 3.80 -6.30
C VAL A 58 -10.57 2.63 -5.32
N PHE A 59 -9.40 2.06 -5.02
CA PHE A 59 -9.27 0.89 -4.16
C PHE A 59 -8.37 1.23 -2.99
N HIS A 60 -8.85 0.96 -1.78
CA HIS A 60 -8.06 1.04 -0.55
C HIS A 60 -7.72 -0.38 -0.08
N LEU A 61 -6.46 -0.75 -0.32
CA LEU A 61 -5.89 -2.03 0.02
C LEU A 61 -5.30 -1.99 1.43
N VAL A 62 -5.66 -2.97 2.26
CA VAL A 62 -5.39 -2.94 3.70
C VAL A 62 -4.55 -4.14 4.13
N ALA A 63 -3.42 -3.87 4.77
CA ALA A 63 -2.66 -4.84 5.56
C ALA A 63 -2.93 -4.60 7.06
N ASP A 64 -2.46 -5.49 7.92
CA ASP A 64 -2.44 -5.23 9.36
C ASP A 64 -1.45 -4.10 9.73
N TYR A 65 -1.45 -3.65 10.98
CA TYR A 65 -0.55 -2.57 11.42
C TYR A 65 0.94 -2.96 11.47
N HIS A 66 1.28 -4.22 11.24
CA HIS A 66 2.64 -4.72 11.05
C HIS A 66 2.99 -4.94 9.58
N GLY A 67 2.09 -4.60 8.65
CA GLY A 67 2.30 -4.75 7.21
C GLY A 67 2.16 -6.20 6.74
N HIS A 68 1.38 -7.04 7.42
CA HIS A 68 1.09 -8.40 6.98
C HIS A 68 -0.29 -8.50 6.32
N LEU A 69 -0.33 -9.33 5.26
CA LEU A 69 -1.53 -9.77 4.59
C LEU A 69 -2.26 -10.86 5.39
N PRO A 70 -3.54 -11.14 5.08
CA PRO A 70 -4.26 -12.26 5.69
C PRO A 70 -3.59 -13.64 5.48
N ASP A 71 -2.80 -13.79 4.42
CA ASP A 71 -2.04 -15.01 4.10
C ASP A 71 -0.62 -15.02 4.69
N GLY A 72 -0.25 -14.00 5.45
CA GLY A 72 1.04 -13.88 6.14
C GLY A 72 2.14 -13.19 5.32
N ARG A 73 1.95 -13.00 4.00
CA ARG A 73 2.93 -12.27 3.16
C ARG A 73 3.10 -10.84 3.64
N PHE A 74 4.24 -10.23 3.32
CA PHE A 74 4.48 -8.83 3.64
C PHE A 74 3.81 -7.90 2.62
N VAL A 75 3.41 -6.70 3.06
CA VAL A 75 2.63 -5.72 2.28
C VAL A 75 3.26 -5.36 0.95
N MET A 76 4.59 -5.39 0.84
CA MET A 76 5.30 -5.16 -0.43
C MET A 76 4.87 -6.13 -1.53
N GLU A 77 4.61 -7.40 -1.20
CA GLU A 77 4.14 -8.40 -2.14
C GLU A 77 2.72 -8.11 -2.60
N GLY A 78 1.83 -7.75 -1.66
CA GLY A 78 0.45 -7.38 -1.96
C GLY A 78 0.33 -6.12 -2.83
N ILE A 79 1.18 -5.11 -2.61
CA ILE A 79 1.24 -3.92 -3.45
C ILE A 79 1.63 -4.29 -4.88
N ARG A 80 2.69 -5.08 -5.05
CA ARG A 80 3.17 -5.52 -6.36
C ARG A 80 2.13 -6.36 -7.08
N GLU A 81 1.49 -7.30 -6.39
CA GLU A 81 0.45 -8.17 -6.93
C GLU A 81 -0.73 -7.34 -7.48
N ALA A 82 -1.25 -6.38 -6.70
CA ALA A 82 -2.34 -5.51 -7.15
C ALA A 82 -1.91 -4.59 -8.31
N HIS A 83 -0.70 -4.03 -8.26
CA HIS A 83 -0.18 -3.21 -9.35
C HIS A 83 -0.06 -4.00 -10.65
N THR A 84 0.62 -5.16 -10.61
CA THR A 84 0.82 -6.05 -11.76
C THR A 84 -0.50 -6.53 -12.34
N PHE A 85 -1.47 -6.88 -11.48
CA PHE A 85 -2.81 -7.30 -11.92
C PHE A 85 -3.46 -6.32 -12.92
N PHE A 86 -3.38 -5.02 -12.64
CA PHE A 86 -3.92 -3.98 -13.53
C PHE A 86 -3.00 -3.63 -14.70
N VAL A 87 -1.67 -3.75 -14.53
CA VAL A 87 -0.69 -3.50 -15.60
C VAL A 87 -0.80 -4.56 -16.70
N GLU A 88 -0.87 -5.83 -16.35
CA GLU A 88 -0.99 -6.95 -17.31
C GLU A 88 -2.29 -6.88 -18.14
N ARG A 89 -3.31 -6.20 -17.59
CA ARG A 89 -4.60 -5.95 -18.25
C ARG A 89 -4.66 -4.62 -19.00
N ALA A 90 -3.55 -3.85 -19.03
CA ALA A 90 -3.45 -2.53 -19.66
C ALA A 90 -4.49 -1.50 -19.15
N ILE A 91 -4.89 -1.60 -17.87
CA ILE A 91 -5.91 -0.75 -17.24
C ILE A 91 -5.40 -0.03 -15.98
N ARG A 92 -4.11 -0.08 -15.70
CA ARG A 92 -3.51 0.54 -14.49
C ARG A 92 -3.78 2.03 -14.37
N ASP A 93 -3.83 2.77 -15.48
CA ASP A 93 -4.11 4.21 -15.47
C ASP A 93 -5.57 4.55 -15.19
N THR A 94 -6.47 3.57 -15.25
CA THR A 94 -7.90 3.77 -14.98
C THR A 94 -8.23 3.67 -13.50
N VAL A 95 -7.29 3.26 -12.65
CA VAL A 95 -7.53 3.02 -11.22
C VAL A 95 -6.56 3.79 -10.32
N THR A 96 -7.04 4.13 -9.13
CA THR A 96 -6.24 4.65 -8.02
C THR A 96 -6.09 3.56 -6.96
N LEU A 97 -4.85 3.18 -6.66
CA LEU A 97 -4.52 2.23 -5.60
C LEU A 97 -4.00 2.99 -4.38
N LEU A 98 -4.76 2.93 -3.31
CA LEU A 98 -4.42 3.46 -2.00
C LEU A 98 -4.04 2.29 -1.09
N GLY A 99 -3.03 2.47 -0.24
CA GLY A 99 -2.58 1.42 0.68
C GLY A 99 -2.51 1.87 2.13
N SER A 100 -2.87 0.98 3.06
CA SER A 100 -2.66 1.17 4.51
C SER A 100 -2.14 -0.09 5.19
N GLY A 101 -1.77 0.04 6.47
CA GLY A 101 -1.17 -1.03 7.26
C GLY A 101 0.36 -1.03 7.18
N GLY A 102 1.03 -0.94 8.33
CA GLY A 102 2.50 -1.02 8.44
C GLY A 102 3.26 0.23 7.96
N VAL A 103 2.58 1.34 7.68
CA VAL A 103 3.22 2.60 7.25
C VAL A 103 3.58 3.44 8.48
N ILE A 104 4.78 3.23 9.03
CA ILE A 104 5.22 3.88 10.28
C ILE A 104 6.32 4.95 10.10
N ALA A 105 6.98 4.96 8.94
CA ALA A 105 8.12 5.84 8.66
C ALA A 105 7.94 6.56 7.32
N ALA A 106 8.55 7.74 7.18
CA ALA A 106 8.38 8.60 6.01
C ALA A 106 8.89 7.91 4.73
N GLU A 107 9.97 7.14 4.83
CA GLU A 107 10.55 6.37 3.72
C GLU A 107 9.67 5.21 3.26
N HIS A 108 8.64 4.80 4.02
CA HIS A 108 7.68 3.80 3.55
C HIS A 108 6.80 4.36 2.43
N VAL A 109 6.53 5.67 2.42
CA VAL A 109 5.71 6.34 1.40
C VAL A 109 6.29 6.14 -0.01
N PRO A 110 7.53 6.60 -0.32
CA PRO A 110 8.11 6.39 -1.65
C PRO A 110 8.30 4.92 -1.99
N LYS A 111 8.61 4.06 -1.00
CA LYS A 111 8.72 2.60 -1.21
C LYS A 111 7.38 1.97 -1.61
N ALA A 112 6.27 2.42 -1.04
CA ALA A 112 4.96 1.90 -1.42
C ALA A 112 4.52 2.42 -2.80
N ILE A 113 4.85 3.68 -3.12
CA ILE A 113 4.55 4.29 -4.42
C ILE A 113 5.37 3.62 -5.53
N ILE A 114 6.68 3.43 -5.36
CA ILE A 114 7.53 2.80 -6.38
C ILE A 114 7.08 1.37 -6.71
N LEU A 115 6.54 0.66 -5.72
CA LEU A 115 5.96 -0.68 -5.90
C LEU A 115 4.59 -0.68 -6.60
N GLY A 116 3.95 0.49 -6.70
CA GLY A 116 2.78 0.65 -7.55
C GLY A 116 1.54 1.27 -6.92
N LEU A 117 1.59 1.72 -5.66
CA LEU A 117 0.52 2.55 -5.09
C LEU A 117 0.53 3.97 -5.65
N ASP A 118 -0.63 4.64 -5.64
CA ASP A 118 -0.74 6.07 -5.95
C ASP A 118 -0.61 6.93 -4.68
N ALA A 119 -1.03 6.41 -3.52
CA ALA A 119 -0.84 7.05 -2.21
C ALA A 119 -0.94 6.04 -1.07
N VAL A 120 -0.50 6.45 0.12
CA VAL A 120 -0.68 5.70 1.36
C VAL A 120 -1.63 6.45 2.31
N LEU A 121 -2.44 5.70 3.05
CA LEU A 121 -3.24 6.22 4.15
C LEU A 121 -2.44 6.10 5.45
N LEU A 122 -2.50 7.13 6.28
CA LEU A 122 -1.80 7.18 7.56
C LEU A 122 -2.73 6.71 8.67
N ASP A 123 -2.25 5.75 9.46
CA ASP A 123 -2.96 5.17 10.60
C ASP A 123 -2.21 5.48 11.92
N THR A 124 -1.31 4.59 12.33
CA THR A 124 -0.47 4.67 13.53
C THR A 124 0.35 5.96 13.61
N PRO A 125 0.96 6.49 12.53
CA PRO A 125 1.67 7.77 12.59
C PRO A 125 0.80 8.94 13.06
N VAL A 126 -0.50 8.93 12.73
CA VAL A 126 -1.44 9.97 13.17
C VAL A 126 -1.64 9.87 14.69
N LEU A 127 -1.81 8.66 15.22
CA LEU A 127 -1.92 8.43 16.67
C LEU A 127 -0.65 8.85 17.41
N VAL A 128 0.52 8.50 16.87
CA VAL A 128 1.83 8.91 17.43
C VAL A 128 1.98 10.43 17.40
N ALA A 129 1.62 11.08 16.29
CA ALA A 129 1.62 12.53 16.19
C ALA A 129 0.69 13.16 17.23
N LEU A 130 -0.45 12.55 17.55
CA LEU A 130 -1.36 13.01 18.62
C LEU A 130 -0.96 12.54 20.03
N GLN A 131 0.28 12.06 20.19
CA GLN A 131 0.88 11.63 21.47
C GLN A 131 0.15 10.46 22.14
N ALA A 132 -0.46 9.58 21.34
CA ALA A 132 -1.03 8.34 21.85
C ALA A 132 0.04 7.48 22.54
N ARG A 133 -0.36 6.81 23.62
CA ARG A 133 0.41 5.77 24.31
C ARG A 133 -0.26 4.42 24.10
N PHE A 134 0.48 3.45 23.58
CA PHE A 134 -0.02 2.11 23.31
C PHE A 134 0.13 1.22 24.55
N ASP A 135 -0.82 0.31 24.76
CA ASP A 135 -0.83 -0.63 25.89
C ASP A 135 0.01 -1.89 25.67
N GLY A 136 0.56 -2.05 24.47
CA GLY A 136 1.37 -3.19 24.07
C GLY A 136 1.56 -3.19 22.56
N GLU A 137 1.62 -4.40 21.99
CA GLU A 137 1.60 -4.56 20.53
C GLU A 137 0.26 -4.06 19.97
N PHE A 138 0.33 -3.20 18.96
CA PHE A 138 -0.83 -2.56 18.35
C PHE A 138 -0.99 -3.09 16.93
N ARG A 139 -1.63 -4.26 16.80
CA ARG A 139 -1.86 -4.98 15.54
C ARG A 139 -3.13 -4.54 14.83
N ARG A 140 -4.13 -4.10 15.60
CA ARG A 140 -5.50 -3.84 15.16
C ARG A 140 -6.06 -2.56 15.80
N PRO A 141 -7.05 -1.90 15.18
CA PRO A 141 -7.70 -0.72 15.76
C PRO A 141 -8.35 -0.95 17.13
N THR A 142 -8.69 -2.20 17.44
CA THR A 142 -9.30 -2.64 18.70
C THR A 142 -8.29 -2.75 19.84
N ASP A 143 -6.99 -2.74 19.55
CA ASP A 143 -5.97 -2.85 20.56
C ASP A 143 -5.89 -1.55 21.38
N GLY A 144 -5.46 -1.64 22.63
CA GLY A 144 -5.53 -0.53 23.58
C GLY A 144 -4.55 0.60 23.27
N TYR A 145 -5.06 1.83 23.15
CA TYR A 145 -4.26 3.04 23.19
C TYR A 145 -4.95 4.13 24.02
N ARG A 146 -4.14 5.06 24.55
CA ARG A 146 -4.62 6.23 25.30
C ARG A 146 -4.06 7.51 24.72
N LEU A 147 -4.94 8.44 24.38
CA LEU A 147 -4.57 9.82 24.08
C LEU A 147 -4.25 10.58 25.38
N PRO A 148 -3.45 11.66 25.32
CA PRO A 148 -3.19 12.50 26.47
C PRO A 148 -4.48 13.10 27.02
N ARG A 149 -4.57 13.26 28.35
CA ARG A 149 -5.75 13.84 29.02
C ARG A 149 -6.08 15.26 28.57
N ARG A 150 -5.09 16.01 28.09
CA ARG A 150 -5.22 17.36 27.56
C ARG A 150 -4.46 17.42 26.23
N LEU A 151 -5.20 17.67 25.15
CA LEU A 151 -4.66 17.92 23.82
C LEU A 151 -5.43 19.11 23.24
N PRO A 152 -4.90 20.34 23.37
CA PRO A 152 -5.49 21.50 22.70
C PRO A 152 -5.60 21.23 21.19
N GLU A 153 -6.73 21.59 20.60
CA GLU A 153 -7.04 21.29 19.19
C GLU A 153 -6.00 21.92 18.26
N ASP A 154 -5.66 23.19 18.48
CA ASP A 154 -4.64 23.93 17.74
C ASP A 154 -3.27 23.24 17.79
N TRP A 155 -2.91 22.71 18.96
CA TRP A 155 -1.69 21.92 19.13
C TRP A 155 -1.74 20.60 18.38
N GLY A 156 -2.86 19.87 18.46
CA GLY A 156 -3.07 18.63 17.71
C GLY A 156 -2.97 18.86 16.20
N VAL A 157 -3.66 19.88 15.70
CA VAL A 157 -3.61 20.30 14.29
C VAL A 157 -2.17 20.65 13.88
N GLN A 158 -1.43 21.40 14.70
CA GLN A 158 -0.04 21.76 14.37
C GLN A 158 0.86 20.53 14.31
N ARG A 159 0.66 19.53 15.17
CA ARG A 159 1.43 18.28 15.15
C ARG A 159 1.15 17.45 13.91
N LEU A 160 -0.10 17.37 13.48
CA LEU A 160 -0.46 16.71 12.22
C LEU A 160 0.11 17.45 11.00
N LYS A 161 0.08 18.79 11.00
CA LYS A 161 0.74 19.60 9.96
C LYS A 161 2.24 19.32 9.89
N ASN A 162 2.90 19.25 11.04
CA ASN A 162 4.34 18.98 11.11
C ASN A 162 4.69 17.57 10.62
N LEU A 163 3.90 16.55 10.99
CA LEU A 163 4.04 15.18 10.47
C LEU A 163 3.94 15.18 8.95
N ALA A 164 2.85 15.74 8.40
CA ALA A 164 2.61 15.77 6.96
C ALA A 164 3.69 16.56 6.19
N ALA A 165 4.15 17.70 6.74
CA ALA A 165 5.22 18.49 6.15
C ALA A 165 6.54 17.72 6.12
N SER A 166 6.95 17.10 7.23
CA SER A 166 8.17 16.31 7.31
C SER A 166 8.16 15.13 6.34
N TRP A 167 7.03 14.41 6.22
CA TRP A 167 6.91 13.27 5.31
C TRP A 167 6.89 13.71 3.84
N ARG A 168 6.26 14.84 3.54
CA ARG A 168 6.33 15.46 2.21
C ARG A 168 7.75 15.83 1.85
N ASP A 169 8.50 16.46 2.76
CA ASP A 169 9.88 16.89 2.48
C ASP A 169 10.80 15.68 2.24
N GLN A 170 10.64 14.59 3.01
CA GLN A 170 11.34 13.32 2.76
C GLN A 170 11.00 12.74 1.38
N LEU A 171 9.72 12.77 0.97
CA LEU A 171 9.32 12.33 -0.36
C LEU A 171 9.96 13.18 -1.45
N LEU A 172 10.01 14.51 -1.27
CA LEU A 172 10.66 15.43 -2.21
C LEU A 172 12.17 15.19 -2.32
N GLU A 173 12.85 14.87 -1.22
CA GLU A 173 14.27 14.49 -1.23
C GLU A 173 14.51 13.23 -2.06
N VAL A 174 13.70 12.18 -1.84
CA VAL A 174 13.79 10.94 -2.61
C VAL A 174 13.51 11.19 -4.10
N LEU A 175 12.46 11.95 -4.42
CA LEU A 175 12.15 12.31 -5.81
C LEU A 175 13.29 13.11 -6.45
N GLY A 176 13.87 14.07 -5.72
CA GLY A 176 15.01 14.87 -6.16
C GLY A 176 16.24 14.01 -6.46
N ALA A 177 16.59 13.09 -5.56
CA ALA A 177 17.69 12.15 -5.73
C ALA A 177 17.49 11.22 -6.93
N MET A 178 16.24 10.85 -7.23
CA MET A 178 15.88 10.03 -8.40
C MET A 178 15.76 10.83 -9.70
N GLY A 179 15.90 12.16 -9.67
CA GLY A 179 15.71 13.04 -10.82
C GLY A 179 14.25 13.15 -11.28
N LEU A 180 13.29 12.87 -10.40
CA LEU A 180 11.86 12.91 -10.67
C LEU A 180 11.25 14.24 -10.18
N ARG A 181 10.45 14.87 -11.03
CA ARG A 181 9.75 16.14 -10.70
C ARG A 181 8.26 15.94 -10.37
N ASP A 182 7.78 14.71 -10.49
CA ASP A 182 6.38 14.35 -10.32
C ASP A 182 6.29 12.96 -9.68
N VAL A 183 5.56 12.86 -8.57
CA VAL A 183 5.37 11.62 -7.83
C VAL A 183 4.74 10.51 -8.68
N ARG A 184 3.92 10.86 -9.69
CA ARG A 184 3.31 9.88 -10.60
C ARG A 184 4.35 9.15 -11.43
N ARG A 185 5.52 9.75 -11.66
CA ARG A 185 6.65 9.09 -12.32
C ARG A 185 7.42 8.13 -11.42
N LEU A 186 7.17 8.14 -10.11
CA LEU A 186 7.74 7.15 -9.20
C LEU A 186 6.94 5.84 -9.27
N ARG A 187 5.62 5.95 -9.49
CA ARG A 187 4.69 4.83 -9.47
C ARG A 187 5.07 3.74 -10.48
N GLY A 188 5.42 2.57 -9.96
CA GLY A 188 5.76 1.41 -10.79
C GLY A 188 7.18 1.47 -11.39
N GLU A 189 8.05 2.41 -10.98
CA GLU A 189 9.48 2.42 -11.35
C GLU A 189 10.27 1.31 -10.61
N ILE A 190 9.73 0.08 -10.59
CA ILE A 190 10.27 -1.09 -9.90
C ILE A 190 11.70 -1.38 -10.38
N GLY A 191 12.03 -1.08 -11.63
CA GLY A 191 13.39 -1.23 -12.17
C GLY A 191 14.46 -0.37 -11.49
N ARG A 192 14.05 0.63 -10.69
CA ARG A 192 14.96 1.44 -9.86
C ARG A 192 14.90 1.07 -8.38
N ALA A 193 14.05 0.11 -8.01
CA ALA A 193 13.94 -0.40 -6.65
C ALA A 193 14.97 -1.52 -6.43
N MET A 194 15.57 -1.54 -5.24
CA MET A 194 16.47 -2.59 -4.81
C MET A 194 15.85 -3.33 -3.63
N PHE A 195 15.75 -4.66 -3.74
CA PHE A 195 15.19 -5.50 -2.69
C PHE A 195 16.34 -6.23 -1.99
N GLN A 196 16.42 -6.08 -0.67
CA GLN A 196 17.50 -6.67 0.12
C GLN A 196 17.64 -8.18 -0.14
N HIS A 197 16.54 -8.93 -0.10
CA HIS A 197 16.56 -10.38 -0.36
C HIS A 197 17.10 -10.75 -1.74
N ASP A 198 16.85 -9.91 -2.76
CA ASP A 198 17.37 -10.14 -4.11
C ASP A 198 18.87 -9.87 -4.19
N LEU A 199 19.32 -8.77 -3.59
CA LEU A 199 20.74 -8.43 -3.50
C LEU A 199 21.53 -9.45 -2.70
N GLU A 200 20.98 -9.92 -1.58
CA GLU A 200 21.61 -10.92 -0.72
C GLU A 200 21.75 -12.25 -1.45
N ARG A 201 20.71 -12.68 -2.18
CA ARG A 201 20.76 -13.89 -3.00
C ARG A 201 21.79 -13.77 -4.12
N GLU A 202 21.87 -12.61 -4.78
CA GLU A 202 22.86 -12.36 -5.85
C GLU A 202 24.29 -12.32 -5.31
N ALA A 203 24.52 -11.67 -4.17
CA ALA A 203 25.86 -11.47 -3.61
C ALA A 203 26.39 -12.68 -2.83
N PHE A 204 25.50 -13.43 -2.15
CA PHE A 204 25.88 -14.44 -1.17
C PHE A 204 25.25 -15.82 -1.40
N GLY A 205 24.44 -15.99 -2.45
CA GLY A 205 23.72 -17.25 -2.70
C GLY A 205 24.60 -18.47 -2.95
N GLU A 206 25.86 -18.27 -3.34
CA GLU A 206 26.87 -19.31 -3.53
C GLU A 206 27.68 -19.63 -2.27
N ILE A 207 27.50 -18.85 -1.19
CA ILE A 207 28.22 -19.05 0.07
C ILE A 207 27.54 -20.16 0.88
N GLU A 208 28.30 -21.21 1.16
CA GLU A 208 27.83 -22.33 1.99
C GLU A 208 27.33 -21.83 3.36
N GLY A 209 26.12 -22.25 3.73
CA GLY A 209 25.48 -21.87 4.99
C GLY A 209 24.73 -20.54 4.98
N PHE A 210 24.71 -19.80 3.86
CA PHE A 210 23.85 -18.62 3.74
C PHE A 210 22.37 -19.05 3.70
N PRO A 211 21.50 -18.61 4.63
CA PRO A 211 20.09 -18.94 4.57
C PRO A 211 19.48 -18.32 3.29
N ASN A 212 18.90 -19.16 2.44
CA ASN A 212 18.44 -18.88 1.06
C ASN A 212 19.50 -18.95 -0.05
N GLY A 213 20.75 -19.31 0.26
CA GLY A 213 21.74 -19.78 -0.72
C GLY A 213 21.45 -21.23 -1.09
N GLY A 214 21.53 -21.56 -2.37
CA GLY A 214 21.29 -22.93 -2.84
C GLY A 214 22.25 -23.90 -2.15
N SER A 215 21.74 -25.04 -1.68
CA SER A 215 22.60 -26.14 -1.27
C SER A 215 23.49 -26.53 -2.46
N PRO A 216 24.81 -26.74 -2.28
CA PRO A 216 25.68 -27.14 -3.38
C PRO A 216 25.37 -28.60 -3.73
N THR A 217 24.36 -28.83 -4.56
CA THR A 217 24.09 -30.16 -5.10
C THR A 217 23.62 -30.03 -6.55
N GLN A 218 24.53 -30.48 -7.43
CA GLN A 218 24.44 -30.67 -8.88
C GLN A 218 24.94 -29.50 -9.73
N ALA A 219 26.27 -29.49 -9.92
CA ALA A 219 26.89 -28.96 -11.12
C ALA A 219 26.18 -29.57 -12.34
N GLN A 220 25.43 -28.76 -13.08
CA GLN A 220 25.04 -29.11 -14.44
C GLN A 220 26.30 -29.06 -15.29
N GLU A 221 26.66 -30.20 -15.88
CA GLU A 221 27.72 -30.28 -16.87
C GLU A 221 27.43 -29.32 -18.04
N PRO A 222 28.44 -28.63 -18.58
CA PRO A 222 28.24 -27.74 -19.71
C PRO A 222 27.81 -28.54 -20.94
N VAL A 223 26.66 -28.18 -21.51
CA VAL A 223 26.19 -28.70 -22.80
C VAL A 223 27.20 -28.30 -23.87
N ALA A 224 27.94 -29.28 -24.39
CA ALA A 224 28.82 -29.09 -25.53
C ALA A 224 28.00 -28.66 -26.76
N MET A 225 28.22 -27.44 -27.25
CA MET A 225 27.78 -27.06 -28.59
C MET A 225 28.68 -27.76 -29.61
N GLU A 226 28.20 -28.85 -30.20
CA GLU A 226 28.74 -29.34 -31.47
C GLU A 226 28.39 -28.36 -32.59
N VAL A 227 29.40 -27.64 -33.06
CA VAL A 227 29.34 -26.87 -34.30
C VAL A 227 29.45 -27.87 -35.45
N GLN A 228 28.32 -28.20 -36.08
CA GLN A 228 28.33 -28.91 -37.36
C GLN A 228 28.85 -27.95 -38.45
N ARG A 229 29.92 -28.38 -39.13
CA ARG A 229 30.42 -27.78 -40.38
C ARG A 229 29.66 -28.34 -41.57
#